data_AF-A0A8S9ZPZ5-F1
#
_entry.id   AF-A0A8S9ZPZ5-F1
#
_cell.length_a   1.000
_cell.length_b   1.000
_cell.length_c   1.000
_cell.angle_alpha   90.00
_cell.angle_beta   90.00
_cell.angle_gamma   90.00
#
_symmetry.space_group_name_H-M   'P 1'
#
loop_
_entity.id
_entity.type
_entity.pdbx_description
1 polymer ?
#
loop_
_entity_poly.entity_id
_entity_poly.type
_entity_poly.pdbx_seq_one_letter_code
_entity_poly.pdbx_strand_id
1 'polypeptide(L)'
;MGKARKKEGTVSSFYPENEEYSNKRIQKKKKKEQFRIAMVSDFFCPNTGGVETHIYQLAKCLLNNGHKVIVITHAYGNRNGIRYLCSGKLKVYYLPCLVFGNNYLPSALGSLPWFRKIFSYEHIQIVHSHSTFSTLGHEALLHAWTFGLCTIFTDHSLYGFADAGAILSNRLVLRYSLANVDRLICVSYTSKENTVLRAKVPPSHVYVIPNAIDPKLFKPDSNLFYNSRPITIVVISRLVYRKGADLLVQIIPEVCKRHKEVRFVIGGDGPKRVELEEMRENHKLHNRVEFKGELPHDKVREVLIQGQIFLNTSLTDAFCMSIVEAACCGYFLKFYKIKFYDQFNVFIYEYLFILI
;
A
#
# COMPACT_ATOMS: atom_id res chain seq x y z
N MET A 1 32.82 59.41 -30.22
CA MET A 1 32.26 58.24 -30.93
C MET A 1 32.93 56.99 -30.36
N GLY A 2 32.36 56.07 -29.60
CA GLY A 2 30.99 55.69 -29.30
C GLY A 2 31.02 54.17 -29.08
N LYS A 3 31.41 53.74 -27.87
CA LYS A 3 31.52 52.32 -27.47
C LYS A 3 30.14 51.68 -27.35
N ALA A 4 29.95 50.53 -28.01
CA ALA A 4 28.76 49.71 -27.89
C ALA A 4 28.73 48.97 -26.53
N ARG A 5 27.79 49.38 -25.66
CA ARG A 5 27.31 48.59 -24.51
C ARG A 5 25.90 48.09 -24.84
N LYS A 6 25.73 46.76 -24.85
CA LYS A 6 24.42 46.09 -24.88
C LYS A 6 23.62 46.54 -23.66
N LYS A 7 22.43 47.11 -23.89
CA LYS A 7 21.42 47.38 -22.86
C LYS A 7 20.39 46.26 -22.84
N GLU A 8 19.94 45.99 -21.62
CA GLU A 8 18.95 45.01 -21.20
C GLU A 8 17.59 45.27 -21.85
N GLY A 9 16.93 44.18 -22.26
CA GLY A 9 15.52 44.15 -22.66
C GLY A 9 14.78 43.19 -21.74
N THR A 10 14.08 43.76 -20.77
CA THR A 10 13.16 43.12 -19.83
C THR A 10 11.98 42.53 -20.58
N VAL A 11 11.80 41.21 -20.55
CA VAL A 11 10.58 40.55 -21.05
C VAL A 11 9.64 40.31 -19.87
N SER A 12 8.47 40.92 -19.98
CA SER A 12 7.36 40.97 -19.04
C SER A 12 6.83 39.60 -18.59
N SER A 13 6.57 39.50 -17.29
CA SER A 13 5.83 38.46 -16.59
C SER A 13 4.39 38.33 -17.08
N PHE A 14 4.01 37.15 -17.57
CA PHE A 14 2.62 36.72 -17.74
C PHE A 14 2.24 35.78 -16.58
N TYR A 15 1.71 36.34 -15.49
CA TYR A 15 0.91 35.62 -14.50
C TYR A 15 -0.34 36.47 -14.24
N PRO A 16 -1.56 35.99 -14.52
CA PRO A 16 -2.76 36.71 -14.11
C PRO A 16 -2.96 36.55 -12.59
N GLU A 17 -2.92 37.67 -11.90
CA GLU A 17 -3.43 37.87 -10.53
C GLU A 17 -4.88 37.36 -10.45
N ASN A 18 -5.13 36.34 -9.62
CA ASN A 18 -6.48 35.94 -9.19
C ASN A 18 -6.44 35.11 -7.89
N GLU A 19 -5.60 35.50 -6.93
CA GLU A 19 -5.53 34.86 -5.60
C GLU A 19 -6.52 35.42 -4.57
N GLU A 20 -7.22 36.52 -4.87
CA GLU A 20 -8.05 37.21 -3.88
C GLU A 20 -9.55 36.81 -3.88
N TYR A 21 -10.04 36.13 -4.92
CA TYR A 21 -11.45 35.73 -5.01
C TYR A 21 -11.76 34.30 -4.50
N SER A 22 -10.74 33.48 -4.21
CA SER A 22 -10.93 32.07 -3.79
C SER A 22 -10.99 31.86 -2.27
N ASN A 23 -10.49 32.82 -1.49
CA ASN A 23 -10.28 32.65 -0.04
C ASN A 23 -11.51 32.95 0.85
N LYS A 24 -12.61 33.50 0.32
CA LYS A 24 -13.81 33.83 1.11
C LYS A 24 -14.86 32.71 1.21
N ARG A 25 -14.68 31.55 0.55
CA ARG A 25 -15.65 30.42 0.60
C ARG A 25 -15.23 29.21 1.43
N ILE A 26 -14.00 29.16 1.95
CA ILE A 26 -13.46 27.94 2.61
C ILE A 26 -13.62 27.96 4.14
N GLN A 27 -14.06 29.06 4.77
CA GLN A 27 -14.26 29.12 6.23
C GLN A 27 -15.73 29.09 6.69
N LYS A 28 -16.63 28.42 5.97
CA LYS A 28 -17.82 27.86 6.63
C LYS A 28 -17.37 26.58 7.33
N LYS A 29 -17.25 26.60 8.67
CA LYS A 29 -17.13 25.39 9.50
C LYS A 29 -18.23 24.40 9.08
N LYS A 30 -17.92 23.46 8.18
CA LYS A 30 -18.80 22.33 7.87
C LYS A 30 -19.04 21.65 9.22
N LYS A 31 -20.31 21.63 9.66
CA LYS A 31 -20.76 20.73 10.72
C LYS A 31 -20.16 19.36 10.37
N LYS A 32 -19.30 18.80 11.23
CA LYS A 32 -18.70 17.48 10.95
C LYS A 32 -19.85 16.48 10.90
N GLU A 33 -20.28 16.12 9.69
CA GLU A 33 -21.29 15.09 9.50
C GLU A 33 -20.72 13.79 10.03
N GLN A 34 -21.41 13.22 11.01
CA GLN A 34 -21.05 11.94 11.58
C GLN A 34 -21.60 10.85 10.68
N PHE A 35 -20.71 9.99 10.17
CA PHE A 35 -21.06 8.89 9.29
C PHE A 35 -20.89 7.56 10.03
N ARG A 36 -21.70 6.57 9.64
CA ARG A 36 -21.60 5.19 10.10
C ARG A 36 -21.07 4.33 8.96
N ILE A 37 -19.84 3.87 9.12
CA ILE A 37 -19.04 3.25 8.06
C ILE A 37 -18.77 1.79 8.43
N ALA A 38 -19.08 0.87 7.52
CA ALA A 38 -18.68 -0.52 7.63
C ALA A 38 -17.51 -0.77 6.67
N MET A 39 -16.34 -1.06 7.23
CA MET A 39 -15.17 -1.48 6.46
C MET A 39 -15.18 -3.00 6.34
N VAL A 40 -15.09 -3.54 5.12
CA VAL A 40 -15.19 -4.98 4.88
C VAL A 40 -13.96 -5.48 4.14
N SER A 41 -13.34 -6.53 4.67
CA SER A 41 -12.26 -7.25 3.98
C SER A 41 -12.11 -8.66 4.54
N ASP A 42 -11.62 -9.57 3.70
CA ASP A 42 -11.14 -10.89 4.09
C ASP A 42 -9.81 -10.84 4.84
N PHE A 43 -9.11 -9.71 4.76
CA PHE A 43 -7.81 -9.52 5.36
C PHE A 43 -7.92 -8.52 6.50
N PHE A 44 -7.86 -9.01 7.73
CA PHE A 44 -7.82 -8.18 8.92
C PHE A 44 -7.10 -8.89 10.07
N CYS A 45 -6.84 -8.18 11.17
CA CYS A 45 -6.16 -8.76 12.33
C CYS A 45 -6.85 -10.06 12.79
N PRO A 46 -6.12 -11.16 13.05
CA PRO A 46 -4.71 -11.23 13.47
C PRO A 46 -3.68 -11.23 12.34
N ASN A 47 -4.07 -11.41 11.09
CA ASN A 47 -3.11 -11.46 9.99
C ASN A 47 -2.40 -10.10 9.84
N THR A 48 -1.10 -10.16 9.56
CA THR A 48 -0.24 -8.99 9.41
C THR A 48 0.12 -8.78 7.96
N GLY A 49 -0.22 -7.61 7.44
CA GLY A 49 0.09 -7.20 6.08
C GLY A 49 -0.19 -5.73 5.85
N GLY A 50 0.11 -5.26 4.63
CA GLY A 50 -0.05 -3.85 4.27
C GLY A 50 -1.51 -3.41 4.21
N VAL A 51 -2.40 -4.28 3.74
CA VAL A 51 -3.84 -3.97 3.62
C VAL A 51 -4.49 -3.92 5.00
N GLU A 52 -4.18 -4.90 5.85
CA GLU A 52 -4.67 -5.02 7.22
C GLU A 52 -4.25 -3.80 8.05
N THR A 53 -2.97 -3.40 7.95
CA THR A 53 -2.44 -2.21 8.61
C THR A 53 -3.11 -0.93 8.11
N HIS A 54 -3.34 -0.83 6.79
CA HIS A 54 -4.04 0.29 6.19
C HIS A 54 -5.49 0.41 6.71
N ILE A 55 -6.25 -0.69 6.71
CA ILE A 55 -7.63 -0.72 7.22
C ILE A 55 -7.66 -0.30 8.70
N TYR A 56 -6.73 -0.82 9.51
CA TYR A 56 -6.64 -0.50 10.93
C TYR A 56 -6.32 0.99 11.18
N GLN A 57 -5.33 1.55 10.47
CA GLN A 57 -4.96 2.96 10.60
C GLN A 57 -6.05 3.90 10.10
N LEU A 58 -6.69 3.55 8.96
CA LEU A 58 -7.81 4.31 8.41
C LEU A 58 -9.01 4.31 9.38
N ALA A 59 -9.37 3.14 9.93
CA ALA A 59 -10.43 3.03 10.92
C ALA A 59 -10.16 3.90 12.15
N LYS A 60 -8.93 3.88 12.68
CA LYS A 60 -8.50 4.71 13.81
C LYS A 60 -8.62 6.21 13.50
N CYS A 61 -8.22 6.64 12.31
CA CYS A 61 -8.32 8.05 11.89
C CYS A 61 -9.78 8.49 11.73
N LEU A 62 -10.64 7.65 11.16
CA LEU A 62 -12.07 7.92 11.02
C LEU A 62 -12.78 7.99 12.39
N LEU A 63 -12.44 7.09 13.31
CA LEU A 63 -12.93 7.14 14.70
C LEU A 63 -12.49 8.44 15.40
N ASN A 64 -11.22 8.83 15.27
CA ASN A 64 -10.71 10.07 15.85
C ASN A 64 -11.37 11.33 15.26
N ASN A 65 -11.84 11.25 14.02
CA ASN A 65 -12.61 12.32 13.38
C ASN A 65 -14.07 12.40 13.85
N GLY A 66 -14.53 11.43 14.65
CA GLY A 66 -15.87 11.38 15.25
C GLY A 66 -16.84 10.45 14.53
N HIS A 67 -16.43 9.78 13.45
CA HIS A 67 -17.27 8.82 12.73
C HIS A 67 -17.39 7.51 13.51
N LYS A 68 -18.48 6.76 13.31
CA LYS A 68 -18.63 5.41 13.87
C LYS A 68 -18.17 4.42 12.82
N VAL A 69 -17.14 3.64 13.15
CA VAL A 69 -16.55 2.66 12.23
C VAL A 69 -16.69 1.27 12.81
N ILE A 70 -17.14 0.34 11.98
CA ILE A 70 -17.09 -1.09 12.24
C ILE A 70 -16.24 -1.78 11.18
N VAL A 71 -15.60 -2.89 11.55
CA VAL A 71 -14.90 -3.76 10.59
C VAL A 71 -15.62 -5.10 10.53
N ILE A 72 -15.79 -5.65 9.33
CA ILE A 72 -16.37 -6.98 9.09
C ILE A 72 -15.34 -7.82 8.35
N THR A 73 -15.03 -8.99 8.90
CA THR A 73 -14.08 -9.98 8.37
C THR A 73 -14.60 -11.39 8.65
N HIS A 74 -14.02 -12.41 8.01
CA HIS A 74 -14.28 -13.80 8.38
C HIS A 74 -13.58 -14.18 9.68
N ALA A 75 -14.04 -15.26 10.33
CA ALA A 75 -13.43 -15.80 11.53
C ALA A 75 -12.06 -16.43 11.24
N TYR A 76 -11.12 -16.30 12.18
CA TYR A 76 -9.78 -16.89 12.11
C TYR A 76 -9.56 -17.81 13.31
N GLY A 77 -9.61 -19.13 13.10
CA GLY A 77 -9.44 -20.12 14.17
C GLY A 77 -10.34 -19.80 15.37
N ASN A 78 -9.73 -19.51 16.53
CA ASN A 78 -10.44 -19.19 17.77
C ASN A 78 -11.04 -17.77 17.83
N ARG A 79 -10.76 -16.90 16.84
CA ARG A 79 -11.34 -15.56 16.74
C ARG A 79 -12.64 -15.60 15.96
N ASN A 80 -13.74 -15.73 16.69
CA ASN A 80 -15.11 -15.65 16.19
C ASN A 80 -15.93 -14.58 16.94
N GLY A 81 -17.04 -14.17 16.33
CA GLY A 81 -18.02 -13.26 16.94
C GLY A 81 -17.58 -11.80 16.94
N ILE A 82 -18.04 -11.05 17.95
CA ILE A 82 -17.79 -9.61 18.07
C ILE A 82 -16.60 -9.38 18.99
N ARG A 83 -15.62 -8.60 18.54
CA ARG A 83 -14.49 -8.15 19.35
C ARG A 83 -14.36 -6.64 19.29
N TYR A 84 -13.71 -6.08 20.31
CA TYR A 84 -13.41 -4.66 20.36
C TYR A 84 -11.89 -4.46 20.35
N LEU A 85 -11.41 -3.69 19.38
CA LEU A 85 -10.03 -3.24 19.26
C LEU A 85 -9.92 -1.76 19.63
N CYS A 86 -8.70 -1.22 19.66
CA CYS A 86 -8.42 0.20 19.97
C CYS A 86 -9.02 0.63 21.32
N SER A 87 -8.69 -0.10 22.40
CA SER A 87 -9.19 0.20 23.76
C SER A 87 -10.72 0.28 23.83
N GLY A 88 -11.41 -0.63 23.13
CA GLY A 88 -12.88 -0.71 23.15
C GLY A 88 -13.60 0.10 22.08
N LYS A 89 -12.90 0.94 21.30
CA LYS A 89 -13.55 1.89 20.37
C LYS A 89 -13.88 1.31 18.99
N LEU A 90 -13.12 0.33 18.51
CA LEU A 90 -13.32 -0.26 17.18
C LEU A 90 -14.03 -1.60 17.31
N LYS A 91 -15.26 -1.70 16.80
CA LYS A 91 -16.02 -2.94 16.80
C LYS A 91 -15.70 -3.76 15.56
N VAL A 92 -15.33 -5.03 15.76
CA VAL A 92 -14.94 -5.96 14.70
C VAL A 92 -15.85 -7.18 14.74
N TYR A 93 -16.46 -7.49 13.60
CA TYR A 93 -17.29 -8.65 13.39
C TYR A 93 -16.48 -9.73 12.67
N TYR A 94 -16.25 -10.86 13.35
CA TYR A 94 -15.67 -12.07 12.80
C TYR A 94 -16.79 -13.06 12.48
N LEU A 95 -17.18 -13.10 11.20
CA LEU A 95 -18.29 -13.93 10.72
C LEU A 95 -17.88 -15.41 10.62
N PRO A 96 -18.73 -16.35 11.08
CA PRO A 96 -18.47 -17.79 10.98
C PRO A 96 -18.72 -18.27 9.54
N CYS A 97 -17.85 -17.85 8.63
CA CYS A 97 -17.95 -18.15 7.22
C CYS A 97 -16.99 -19.29 6.83
N LEU A 98 -17.36 -20.08 5.82
CA LEU A 98 -16.46 -21.08 5.24
C LEU A 98 -15.34 -20.37 4.48
N VAL A 99 -14.11 -20.77 4.74
CA VAL A 99 -12.91 -20.19 4.13
C VAL A 99 -12.15 -21.25 3.34
N PHE A 100 -11.58 -20.85 2.21
CA PHE A 100 -10.65 -21.65 1.44
C PHE A 100 -9.31 -20.92 1.36
N GLY A 101 -8.31 -21.42 2.08
CA GLY A 101 -7.08 -20.68 2.35
C GLY A 101 -7.36 -19.45 3.23
N ASN A 102 -6.94 -18.27 2.76
CA ASN A 102 -7.15 -16.98 3.44
C ASN A 102 -8.34 -16.17 2.88
N ASN A 103 -9.17 -16.76 2.02
CA ASN A 103 -10.31 -16.06 1.43
C ASN A 103 -11.61 -16.75 1.83
N TYR A 104 -12.64 -15.95 2.08
CA TYR A 104 -14.01 -16.43 2.19
C TYR A 104 -14.46 -17.14 0.91
N LEU A 105 -15.13 -18.28 1.05
CA LEU A 105 -15.78 -18.94 -0.08
C LEU A 105 -17.11 -18.24 -0.37
N PRO A 106 -17.24 -17.56 -1.54
CA PRO A 106 -18.44 -16.80 -1.84
C PRO A 106 -19.67 -17.71 -1.90
N SER A 107 -20.74 -17.27 -1.24
CA SER A 107 -22.03 -17.97 -1.22
C SER A 107 -23.15 -17.18 -1.90
N ALA A 108 -22.91 -15.92 -2.26
CA ALA A 108 -23.81 -14.90 -2.81
C ALA A 108 -25.11 -14.62 -2.01
N LEU A 109 -25.63 -15.57 -1.24
CA LEU A 109 -26.87 -15.48 -0.47
C LEU A 109 -26.67 -15.92 0.99
N GLY A 110 -25.68 -16.76 1.28
CA GLY A 110 -25.43 -17.25 2.64
C GLY A 110 -24.93 -16.18 3.60
N SER A 111 -24.25 -15.15 3.08
CA SER A 111 -23.77 -13.99 3.85
C SER A 111 -24.82 -12.89 4.03
N LEU A 112 -25.88 -12.88 3.19
CA LEU A 112 -26.93 -11.85 3.19
C LEU A 112 -27.63 -11.66 4.55
N PRO A 113 -28.03 -12.71 5.29
CA PRO A 113 -28.67 -12.53 6.60
C PRO A 113 -27.75 -11.81 7.60
N TRP A 114 -26.44 -12.08 7.55
CA TRP A 114 -25.45 -11.44 8.40
C TRP A 114 -25.29 -9.97 8.04
N PHE A 115 -25.06 -9.66 6.76
CA PHE A 115 -24.92 -8.28 6.30
C PHE A 115 -26.18 -7.46 6.56
N ARG A 116 -27.37 -8.01 6.26
CA ARG A 116 -28.65 -7.35 6.55
C ARG A 116 -28.79 -7.01 8.04
N LYS A 117 -28.49 -7.98 8.91
CA LYS A 117 -28.59 -7.80 10.37
C LYS A 117 -27.60 -6.76 10.87
N ILE A 118 -26.35 -6.80 10.41
CA ILE A 118 -25.30 -5.87 10.83
C ILE A 118 -25.58 -4.46 10.31
N PHE A 119 -25.88 -4.30 9.02
CA PHE A 119 -26.13 -2.99 8.41
C PHE A 119 -27.33 -2.30 9.04
N SER A 120 -28.40 -3.04 9.32
CA SER A 120 -29.59 -2.51 10.00
C SER A 120 -29.31 -2.17 11.47
N TYR A 121 -28.73 -3.10 12.24
CA TYR A 121 -28.48 -2.90 13.67
C TYR A 121 -27.49 -1.76 13.95
N GLU A 122 -26.45 -1.63 13.13
CA GLU A 122 -25.45 -0.57 13.30
C GLU A 122 -25.85 0.74 12.62
N HIS A 123 -26.94 0.75 11.85
CA HIS A 123 -27.39 1.85 11.00
C HIS A 123 -26.30 2.34 10.03
N ILE A 124 -25.71 1.41 9.28
CA ILE A 124 -24.63 1.71 8.33
C ILE A 124 -25.16 2.55 7.17
N GLN A 125 -24.38 3.56 6.79
CA GLN A 125 -24.67 4.45 5.66
C GLN A 125 -23.69 4.23 4.50
N ILE A 126 -22.44 3.89 4.83
CA ILE A 126 -21.35 3.71 3.87
C ILE A 126 -20.74 2.34 4.10
N VAL A 127 -20.64 1.54 3.03
CA VAL A 127 -19.91 0.27 3.03
C VAL A 127 -18.64 0.45 2.21
N HIS A 128 -17.50 0.28 2.86
CA HIS A 128 -16.17 0.47 2.30
C HIS A 128 -15.43 -0.87 2.22
N SER A 129 -15.36 -1.44 1.03
CA SER A 129 -14.66 -2.70 0.79
C SER A 129 -13.21 -2.48 0.37
N HIS A 130 -12.32 -3.37 0.81
CA HIS A 130 -10.89 -3.28 0.56
C HIS A 130 -10.33 -4.57 -0.04
N SER A 131 -9.42 -4.40 -1.00
CA SER A 131 -8.69 -5.46 -1.72
C SER A 131 -9.51 -6.16 -2.80
N THR A 132 -8.90 -6.29 -3.98
CA THR A 132 -9.43 -7.03 -5.12
C THR A 132 -9.64 -8.53 -4.83
N PHE A 133 -8.87 -9.11 -3.90
CA PHE A 133 -9.01 -10.54 -3.55
C PHE A 133 -10.06 -10.81 -2.49
N SER A 134 -10.62 -9.77 -1.88
CA SER A 134 -11.60 -9.96 -0.83
C SER A 134 -12.97 -10.31 -1.42
N THR A 135 -13.27 -11.61 -1.54
CA THR A 135 -14.58 -12.12 -1.94
C THR A 135 -15.68 -11.68 -0.99
N LEU A 136 -15.42 -11.65 0.32
CA LEU A 136 -16.34 -11.12 1.32
C LEU A 136 -16.61 -9.62 1.10
N GLY A 137 -15.57 -8.87 0.76
CA GLY A 137 -15.67 -7.45 0.43
C GLY A 137 -16.52 -7.20 -0.82
N HIS A 138 -16.38 -8.04 -1.86
CA HIS A 138 -17.19 -7.94 -3.07
C HIS A 138 -18.66 -8.28 -2.81
N GLU A 139 -18.95 -9.33 -2.04
CA GLU A 139 -20.32 -9.65 -1.65
C GLU A 139 -20.96 -8.55 -0.80
N ALA A 140 -20.20 -7.97 0.13
CA ALA A 140 -20.69 -6.86 0.94
C ALA A 140 -21.07 -5.64 0.08
N LEU A 141 -20.32 -5.33 -0.97
CA LEU A 141 -20.66 -4.27 -1.92
C LEU A 141 -21.95 -4.57 -2.67
N LEU A 142 -22.08 -5.81 -3.17
CA LEU A 142 -23.29 -6.24 -3.87
C LEU A 142 -24.54 -6.09 -2.98
N HIS A 143 -24.45 -6.54 -1.73
CA HIS A 143 -25.56 -6.44 -0.78
C HIS A 143 -25.81 -5.01 -0.30
N ALA A 144 -24.77 -4.22 -0.09
CA ALA A 144 -24.92 -2.81 0.27
C ALA A 144 -25.67 -2.05 -0.83
N TRP A 145 -25.33 -2.31 -2.10
CA TRP A 145 -26.03 -1.76 -3.24
C TRP A 145 -27.51 -2.16 -3.29
N THR A 146 -27.86 -3.44 -3.03
CA THR A 146 -29.27 -3.85 -2.98
C THR A 146 -30.06 -3.24 -1.83
N PHE A 147 -29.40 -2.80 -0.76
CA PHE A 147 -30.00 -2.04 0.34
C PHE A 147 -30.02 -0.52 0.11
N GLY A 148 -29.51 -0.03 -1.02
CA GLY A 148 -29.42 1.41 -1.32
C GLY A 148 -28.41 2.17 -0.45
N LEU A 149 -27.40 1.48 0.08
CA LEU A 149 -26.31 2.09 0.84
C LEU A 149 -25.23 2.63 -0.11
N CYS A 150 -24.49 3.64 0.33
CA CYS A 150 -23.36 4.14 -0.44
C CYS A 150 -22.20 3.14 -0.39
N THR A 151 -21.68 2.79 -1.56
CA THR A 151 -20.65 1.76 -1.75
C THR A 151 -19.33 2.38 -2.20
N ILE A 152 -18.27 2.06 -1.47
CA ILE A 152 -16.91 2.51 -1.76
C ILE A 152 -15.99 1.31 -1.85
N PHE A 153 -15.13 1.26 -2.86
CA PHE A 153 -14.11 0.22 -3.01
C PHE A 153 -12.71 0.82 -3.05
N THR A 154 -11.77 0.28 -2.28
CA THR A 154 -10.34 0.63 -2.42
C THR A 154 -9.53 -0.53 -2.96
N ASP A 155 -8.90 -0.31 -4.11
CA ASP A 155 -7.98 -1.26 -4.71
C ASP A 155 -6.54 -1.05 -4.20
N HIS A 156 -6.02 -2.08 -3.52
CA HIS A 156 -4.66 -2.13 -2.98
C HIS A 156 -3.71 -2.96 -3.85
N SER A 157 -4.18 -3.45 -4.99
CA SER A 157 -3.48 -4.41 -5.83
C SER A 157 -3.11 -3.81 -7.20
N LEU A 158 -1.92 -4.15 -7.69
CA LEU A 158 -1.49 -3.86 -9.07
C LEU A 158 -1.10 -5.17 -9.71
N TYR A 159 -1.79 -5.57 -10.78
CA TYR A 159 -1.54 -6.82 -11.47
C TYR A 159 -1.23 -6.61 -12.94
N GLY A 160 -0.25 -7.37 -13.42
CA GLY A 160 0.00 -7.56 -14.84
C GLY A 160 -1.08 -8.42 -15.48
N PHE A 161 -1.26 -8.24 -16.79
CA PHE A 161 -2.27 -8.95 -17.60
C PHE A 161 -1.92 -10.43 -17.89
N ALA A 162 -0.89 -10.99 -17.27
CA ALA A 162 -0.23 -12.21 -17.74
C ALA A 162 -0.74 -13.54 -17.15
N ASP A 163 -1.45 -13.55 -16.02
CA ASP A 163 -1.94 -14.80 -15.39
C ASP A 163 -3.38 -15.12 -15.81
N ALA A 164 -3.60 -16.22 -16.53
CA ALA A 164 -4.92 -16.63 -17.05
C ALA A 164 -5.99 -16.83 -15.95
N GLY A 165 -5.61 -17.36 -14.79
CA GLY A 165 -6.49 -17.46 -13.61
C GLY A 165 -6.81 -16.10 -12.97
N ALA A 166 -5.88 -15.15 -13.07
CA ALA A 166 -6.11 -13.77 -12.71
C ALA A 166 -7.04 -13.09 -13.73
N ILE A 167 -6.96 -13.39 -15.03
CA ILE A 167 -7.85 -12.81 -16.04
C ILE A 167 -9.32 -13.20 -15.77
N LEU A 168 -9.62 -14.46 -15.43
CA LEU A 168 -11.01 -14.89 -15.21
C LEU A 168 -11.60 -14.28 -13.93
N SER A 169 -10.87 -14.37 -12.81
CA SER A 169 -11.27 -13.77 -11.54
C SER A 169 -11.33 -12.23 -11.63
N ASN A 170 -10.36 -11.59 -12.28
CA ASN A 170 -10.33 -10.14 -12.47
C ASN A 170 -11.35 -9.63 -13.48
N ARG A 171 -11.71 -10.38 -14.51
CA ARG A 171 -12.63 -9.88 -15.54
C ARG A 171 -14.08 -10.13 -15.19
N LEU A 172 -14.39 -11.20 -14.45
CA LEU A 172 -15.76 -11.50 -14.04
C LEU A 172 -16.04 -10.91 -12.67
N VAL A 173 -15.27 -11.25 -11.62
CA VAL A 173 -15.58 -10.80 -10.25
C VAL A 173 -15.44 -9.29 -10.13
N LEU A 174 -14.35 -8.69 -10.60
CA LEU A 174 -14.23 -7.22 -10.53
C LEU A 174 -15.25 -6.52 -11.40
N ARG A 175 -15.50 -6.99 -12.64
CA ARG A 175 -16.44 -6.31 -13.52
C ARG A 175 -17.87 -6.36 -12.98
N TYR A 176 -18.30 -7.49 -12.43
CA TYR A 176 -19.65 -7.59 -11.85
C TYR A 176 -19.75 -6.87 -10.51
N SER A 177 -18.76 -7.02 -9.63
CA SER A 177 -18.81 -6.43 -8.28
C SER A 177 -18.60 -4.93 -8.30
N LEU A 178 -17.74 -4.42 -9.20
CA LEU A 178 -17.43 -2.98 -9.32
C LEU A 178 -18.36 -2.24 -10.27
N ALA A 179 -19.20 -2.92 -11.07
CA ALA A 179 -20.19 -2.25 -11.92
C ALA A 179 -21.18 -1.41 -11.11
N ASN A 180 -21.53 -1.89 -9.90
CA ASN A 180 -22.54 -1.27 -9.04
C ASN A 180 -21.94 -0.45 -7.90
N VAL A 181 -20.65 -0.13 -7.96
CA VAL A 181 -19.96 0.66 -6.93
C VAL A 181 -20.10 2.15 -7.22
N ASP A 182 -20.52 2.92 -6.21
CA ASP A 182 -20.68 4.37 -6.35
C ASP A 182 -19.35 5.07 -6.57
N ARG A 183 -18.34 4.72 -5.78
CA ARG A 183 -17.01 5.37 -5.80
C ARG A 183 -15.89 4.36 -5.63
N LEU A 184 -14.86 4.48 -6.47
CA LEU A 184 -13.68 3.64 -6.42
C LEU A 184 -12.45 4.48 -6.08
N ILE A 185 -11.60 3.97 -5.19
CA ILE A 185 -10.37 4.60 -4.74
C ILE A 185 -9.20 3.71 -5.14
N CYS A 186 -8.23 4.29 -5.83
CA CYS A 186 -6.97 3.64 -6.15
C CYS A 186 -5.83 4.33 -5.39
N VAL A 187 -4.85 3.54 -4.96
CA VAL A 187 -3.70 4.04 -4.19
C VAL A 187 -2.66 4.78 -5.05
N SER A 188 -2.72 4.63 -6.38
CA SER A 188 -1.82 5.33 -7.32
C SER A 188 -2.52 5.56 -8.67
N TYR A 189 -1.96 6.46 -9.49
CA TYR A 189 -2.44 6.71 -10.85
C TYR A 189 -2.29 5.46 -11.74
N THR A 190 -1.18 4.73 -11.60
CA THR A 190 -0.97 3.46 -12.31
C THR A 190 -2.00 2.41 -11.90
N SER A 191 -2.35 2.33 -10.61
CA SER A 191 -3.46 1.49 -10.16
C SER A 191 -4.79 1.94 -10.78
N LYS A 192 -5.07 3.24 -10.84
CA LYS A 192 -6.29 3.76 -11.49
C LYS A 192 -6.39 3.32 -12.94
N GLU A 193 -5.34 3.46 -13.73
CA GLU A 193 -5.34 3.01 -15.13
C GLU A 193 -5.57 1.50 -15.23
N ASN A 194 -4.88 0.71 -14.41
CA ASN A 194 -5.03 -0.75 -14.38
C ASN A 194 -6.46 -1.18 -14.00
N THR A 195 -7.05 -0.57 -12.96
CA THR A 195 -8.39 -0.88 -12.48
C THR A 195 -9.47 -0.45 -13.48
N VAL A 196 -9.34 0.73 -14.09
CA VAL A 196 -10.26 1.20 -15.15
C VAL A 196 -10.26 0.22 -16.33
N LEU A 197 -9.10 -0.23 -16.78
CA LEU A 197 -8.98 -1.18 -17.88
C LEU A 197 -9.56 -2.57 -17.54
N ARG A 198 -9.30 -3.07 -16.33
CA ARG A 198 -9.75 -4.41 -15.90
C ARG A 198 -11.24 -4.48 -15.59
N ALA A 199 -11.74 -3.50 -14.83
CA ALA A 199 -13.13 -3.47 -14.38
C ALA A 199 -14.08 -2.81 -15.40
N LYS A 200 -13.55 -2.12 -16.42
CA LYS A 200 -14.32 -1.35 -17.41
C LYS A 200 -15.27 -0.33 -16.76
N VAL A 201 -14.85 0.26 -15.65
CA VAL A 201 -15.60 1.28 -14.92
C VAL A 201 -15.33 2.68 -15.50
N PRO A 202 -16.29 3.60 -15.47
CA PRO A 202 -16.10 4.95 -15.96
C PRO A 202 -15.00 5.68 -15.14
N PRO A 203 -14.02 6.34 -15.78
CA PRO A 203 -12.93 7.03 -15.08
C PRO A 203 -13.39 8.12 -14.10
N SER A 204 -14.61 8.65 -14.27
CA SER A 204 -15.24 9.65 -13.40
C SER A 204 -15.61 9.11 -12.02
N HIS A 205 -15.78 7.80 -11.88
CA HIS A 205 -16.08 7.16 -10.59
C HIS A 205 -14.82 6.73 -9.84
N VAL A 206 -13.64 6.86 -10.47
CA VAL A 206 -12.36 6.41 -9.92
C VAL A 206 -11.51 7.59 -9.45
N TYR A 207 -11.20 7.60 -8.16
CA TYR A 207 -10.39 8.62 -7.49
C TYR A 207 -9.04 8.03 -7.09
N VAL A 208 -7.99 8.84 -7.11
CA VAL A 208 -6.67 8.44 -6.62
C VAL A 208 -6.47 9.06 -5.26
N ILE A 209 -6.35 8.21 -4.23
CA ILE A 209 -6.03 8.63 -2.86
C ILE A 209 -4.85 7.77 -2.41
N PRO A 210 -3.62 8.33 -2.41
CA PRO A 210 -2.44 7.62 -1.95
C PRO A 210 -2.58 7.18 -0.50
N ASN A 211 -1.98 6.03 -0.17
CA ASN A 211 -1.90 5.60 1.22
C ASN A 211 -1.01 6.56 2.00
N ALA A 212 -1.38 6.79 3.26
CA ALA A 212 -0.63 7.64 4.17
C ALA A 212 -0.11 6.81 5.35
N ILE A 213 0.96 7.30 5.96
CA ILE A 213 1.51 6.78 7.20
C ILE A 213 1.51 7.86 8.27
N ASP A 214 1.52 7.46 9.54
CA ASP A 214 1.71 8.38 10.65
C ASP A 214 3.20 8.78 10.73
N PRO A 215 3.58 10.02 10.41
CA PRO A 215 4.98 10.45 10.44
C PRO A 215 5.56 10.43 11.85
N LYS A 216 4.73 10.40 12.91
CA LYS A 216 5.22 10.31 14.29
C LYS A 216 5.83 8.95 14.61
N LEU A 217 5.39 7.89 13.91
CA LEU A 217 5.93 6.54 14.08
C LEU A 217 7.30 6.40 13.41
N PHE A 218 7.53 7.11 12.30
CA PHE A 218 8.75 7.00 11.50
C PHE A 218 9.59 8.27 11.60
N LYS A 219 10.12 8.54 12.79
CA LYS A 219 11.03 9.68 13.00
C LYS A 219 12.49 9.27 12.76
N PRO A 220 13.27 10.09 12.02
CA PRO A 220 14.70 9.89 11.86
C PRO A 220 15.41 9.92 13.22
N ASP A 221 16.48 9.15 13.33
CA ASP A 221 17.50 9.35 14.37
C ASP A 221 18.73 9.97 13.72
N SER A 222 18.95 11.27 13.97
CA SER A 222 20.04 12.04 13.38
C SER A 222 21.42 11.53 13.79
N ASN A 223 21.55 10.91 14.96
CA ASN A 223 22.85 10.44 15.45
C ASN A 223 23.32 9.18 14.72
N LEU A 224 22.39 8.28 14.39
CA LEU A 224 22.67 7.04 13.68
C LEU A 224 22.89 7.29 12.17
N PHE A 225 22.16 8.24 11.58
CA PHE A 225 22.21 8.48 10.14
C PHE A 225 23.57 9.02 9.66
N TYR A 226 24.11 10.06 10.33
CA TYR A 226 25.31 10.78 9.84
C TYR A 226 26.66 10.19 10.30
N ASN A 227 26.70 9.46 11.40
CA ASN A 227 27.96 9.03 12.03
C ASN A 227 28.22 7.51 11.99
N SER A 228 27.30 6.69 11.49
CA SER A 228 27.54 5.23 11.48
C SER A 228 28.37 4.81 10.26
N ARG A 229 29.62 4.41 10.51
CA ARG A 229 30.35 3.51 9.62
C ARG A 229 30.27 2.10 10.21
N PRO A 230 30.12 1.04 9.39
CA PRO A 230 30.03 1.02 7.93
C PRO A 230 28.69 1.54 7.37
N ILE A 231 28.68 1.94 6.09
CA ILE A 231 27.47 2.37 5.38
C ILE A 231 26.53 1.17 5.30
N THR A 232 25.35 1.28 5.90
CA THR A 232 24.37 0.20 5.95
C THR A 232 23.26 0.45 4.94
N ILE A 233 23.06 -0.50 4.03
CA ILE A 233 21.97 -0.56 3.06
C ILE A 233 20.86 -1.43 3.64
N VAL A 234 19.69 -0.86 3.86
CA VAL A 234 18.53 -1.55 4.42
C VAL A 234 17.56 -1.94 3.30
N VAL A 235 17.12 -3.19 3.31
CA VAL A 235 16.09 -3.72 2.42
C VAL A 235 14.96 -4.27 3.27
N ILE A 236 13.75 -3.74 3.14
CA ILE A 236 12.58 -4.26 3.85
C ILE A 236 11.49 -4.62 2.85
N SER A 237 11.28 -5.91 2.62
CA SER A 237 10.25 -6.42 1.71
C SER A 237 10.02 -7.93 1.88
N ARG A 238 8.87 -8.44 1.42
CA ARG A 238 8.66 -9.89 1.27
C ARG A 238 9.60 -10.44 0.21
N LEU A 239 10.29 -11.54 0.50
CA LEU A 239 11.30 -12.14 -0.39
C LEU A 239 10.63 -13.03 -1.45
N VAL A 240 10.00 -12.40 -2.44
CA VAL A 240 9.30 -13.03 -3.56
C VAL A 240 9.73 -12.41 -4.88
N TYR A 241 9.53 -13.13 -5.99
CA TYR A 241 9.91 -12.68 -7.34
C TYR A 241 9.39 -11.27 -7.69
N ARG A 242 8.11 -10.97 -7.41
CA ARG A 242 7.53 -9.64 -7.67
C ARG A 242 8.21 -8.50 -6.92
N LYS A 243 8.89 -8.80 -5.80
CA LYS A 243 9.67 -7.86 -5.00
C LYS A 243 11.14 -7.76 -5.43
N GLY A 244 11.51 -8.46 -6.50
CA GLY A 244 12.86 -8.44 -7.07
C GLY A 244 13.90 -9.03 -6.15
N ALA A 245 13.54 -10.05 -5.34
CA ALA A 245 14.51 -10.75 -4.50
C ALA A 245 15.68 -11.34 -5.32
N ASP A 246 15.40 -11.76 -6.56
CA ASP A 246 16.41 -12.25 -7.51
C ASP A 246 17.44 -11.16 -7.89
N LEU A 247 17.01 -9.89 -7.96
CA LEU A 247 17.92 -8.77 -8.24
C LEU A 247 18.88 -8.55 -7.08
N LEU A 248 18.43 -8.73 -5.84
CA LEU A 248 19.27 -8.59 -4.65
C LEU A 248 20.43 -9.61 -4.67
N VAL A 249 20.18 -10.84 -5.12
CA VAL A 249 21.20 -11.89 -5.27
C VAL A 249 22.34 -11.44 -6.18
N GLN A 250 22.05 -10.69 -7.24
CA GLN A 250 23.05 -10.21 -8.20
C GLN A 250 23.74 -8.92 -7.73
N ILE A 251 22.99 -8.01 -7.10
CA ILE A 251 23.48 -6.68 -6.71
C ILE A 251 24.40 -6.74 -5.48
N ILE A 252 24.04 -7.53 -4.46
CA ILE A 252 24.75 -7.54 -3.17
C ILE A 252 26.23 -7.91 -3.32
N PRO A 253 26.61 -9.00 -4.03
CA PRO A 253 28.01 -9.34 -4.25
C PRO A 253 28.81 -8.25 -4.98
N GLU A 254 28.23 -7.68 -6.03
CA GLU A 254 28.90 -6.69 -6.87
C GLU A 254 29.16 -5.39 -6.10
N VAL A 255 28.19 -4.94 -5.29
CA VAL A 255 28.36 -3.77 -4.41
C VAL A 255 29.40 -4.05 -3.33
N CYS A 256 29.35 -5.21 -2.69
CA CYS A 256 30.33 -5.60 -1.66
C CYS A 256 31.76 -5.68 -2.22
N LYS A 257 31.91 -6.06 -3.49
CA LYS A 257 33.21 -6.13 -4.18
C LYS A 257 33.79 -4.74 -4.46
N ARG A 258 32.94 -3.80 -4.89
CA ARG A 258 33.34 -2.41 -5.20
C ARG A 258 33.55 -1.55 -3.95
N HIS A 259 32.74 -1.76 -2.91
CA HIS A 259 32.75 -0.95 -1.68
C HIS A 259 32.97 -1.82 -0.45
N LYS A 260 34.15 -1.73 0.15
CA LYS A 260 34.55 -2.56 1.31
C LYS A 260 33.89 -2.16 2.63
N GLU A 261 33.40 -0.92 2.74
CA GLU A 261 32.76 -0.36 3.95
C GLU A 261 31.22 -0.41 3.87
N VAL A 262 30.65 -1.29 3.04
CA VAL A 262 29.19 -1.44 2.90
C VAL A 262 28.70 -2.71 3.58
N ARG A 263 27.59 -2.60 4.30
CA ARG A 263 26.83 -3.67 4.94
C ARG A 263 25.40 -3.66 4.43
N PHE A 264 24.76 -4.82 4.33
CA PHE A 264 23.35 -4.98 4.01
C PHE A 264 22.59 -5.54 5.21
N VAL A 265 21.43 -4.97 5.48
CA VAL A 265 20.46 -5.49 6.46
C VAL A 265 19.15 -5.78 5.72
N ILE A 266 18.76 -7.05 5.70
CA ILE A 266 17.59 -7.53 4.97
C ILE A 266 16.52 -7.94 5.98
N GLY A 267 15.41 -7.20 5.98
CA GLY A 267 14.21 -7.46 6.76
C GLY A 267 13.10 -8.01 5.87
N GLY A 268 12.60 -9.18 6.21
CA GLY A 268 11.55 -9.87 5.49
C GLY A 268 11.81 -11.36 5.34
N ASP A 269 10.76 -12.06 4.93
CA ASP A 269 10.81 -13.50 4.70
C ASP A 269 10.08 -13.86 3.39
N GLY A 270 10.33 -15.07 2.91
CA GLY A 270 9.71 -15.58 1.70
C GLY A 270 10.48 -16.73 1.04
N PRO A 271 9.90 -17.36 0.01
CA PRO A 271 10.48 -18.52 -0.66
C PRO A 271 11.87 -18.24 -1.26
N LYS A 272 12.16 -16.99 -1.66
CA LYS A 272 13.45 -16.59 -2.24
C LYS A 272 14.54 -16.34 -1.20
N ARG A 273 14.24 -16.54 0.09
CA ARG A 273 15.23 -16.41 1.17
C ARG A 273 16.39 -17.39 1.00
N VAL A 274 16.09 -18.63 0.61
CA VAL A 274 17.09 -19.70 0.45
C VAL A 274 18.16 -19.28 -0.57
N GLU A 275 17.77 -18.72 -1.71
CA GLU A 275 18.69 -18.23 -2.74
C GLU A 275 19.59 -17.09 -2.25
N LEU A 276 19.07 -16.21 -1.40
CA LEU A 276 19.85 -15.12 -0.79
C LEU A 276 20.84 -15.65 0.26
N GLU A 277 20.46 -16.68 1.01
CA GLU A 277 21.36 -17.34 1.97
C GLU A 277 22.47 -18.11 1.23
N GLU A 278 22.14 -18.86 0.18
CA GLU A 278 23.12 -19.53 -0.70
C GLU A 278 24.10 -18.53 -1.32
N MET A 279 23.61 -17.38 -1.81
CA MET A 279 24.44 -16.31 -2.33
C MET A 279 25.43 -15.79 -1.27
N ARG A 280 24.97 -15.61 -0.03
CA ARG A 280 25.80 -15.16 1.09
C ARG A 280 26.92 -16.17 1.38
N GLU A 281 26.62 -17.47 1.38
CA GLU A 281 27.61 -18.53 1.57
C GLU A 281 28.66 -18.54 0.46
N ASN A 282 28.21 -18.56 -0.80
CA ASN A 282 29.06 -18.64 -1.98
C ASN A 282 30.07 -17.48 -2.07
N HIS A 283 29.66 -16.28 -1.63
CA HIS A 283 30.50 -15.09 -1.65
C HIS A 283 31.18 -14.79 -0.30
N LYS A 284 30.99 -15.64 0.72
CA LYS A 284 31.53 -15.47 2.09
C LYS A 284 31.17 -14.12 2.73
N LEU A 285 29.92 -13.67 2.55
CA LEU A 285 29.44 -12.34 2.96
C LEU A 285 28.78 -12.29 4.35
N HIS A 286 29.02 -13.28 5.21
CA HIS A 286 28.45 -13.40 6.57
C HIS A 286 28.55 -12.14 7.42
N ASN A 287 29.71 -11.49 7.40
CA ASN A 287 29.96 -10.29 8.21
C ASN A 287 29.33 -9.02 7.61
N ARG A 288 28.78 -9.12 6.39
CA ARG A 288 28.27 -7.98 5.62
C ARG A 288 26.79 -8.06 5.29
N VAL A 289 26.17 -9.24 5.31
CA VAL A 289 24.76 -9.41 4.98
C VAL A 289 24.05 -10.02 6.19
N GLU A 290 23.26 -9.21 6.87
CA GLU A 290 22.48 -9.59 8.03
C GLU A 290 21.01 -9.80 7.66
N PHE A 291 20.47 -10.98 7.96
CA PHE A 291 19.05 -11.28 7.78
C PHE A 291 18.33 -11.13 9.12
N LYS A 292 17.32 -10.26 9.18
CA LYS A 292 16.47 -10.07 10.38
C LYS A 292 15.22 -10.95 10.38
N GLY A 293 14.91 -11.61 9.26
CA GLY A 293 13.69 -12.40 9.08
C GLY A 293 12.43 -11.52 9.02
N GLU A 294 11.26 -12.12 9.25
CA GLU A 294 9.99 -11.39 9.27
C GLU A 294 9.99 -10.34 10.39
N LEU A 295 9.74 -9.09 10.01
CA LEU A 295 9.69 -7.96 10.93
C LEU A 295 8.24 -7.54 11.18
N PRO A 296 7.78 -7.50 12.44
CA PRO A 296 6.52 -6.86 12.76
C PRO A 296 6.63 -5.35 12.54
N HIS A 297 5.50 -4.70 12.24
CA HIS A 297 5.45 -3.30 11.77
C HIS A 297 6.09 -2.30 12.74
N ASP A 298 5.98 -2.57 14.04
CA ASP A 298 6.60 -1.78 15.12
C ASP A 298 8.13 -1.80 15.09
N LYS A 299 8.74 -2.91 14.67
CA LYS A 299 10.21 -3.05 14.56
C LYS A 299 10.78 -2.57 13.23
N VAL A 300 9.94 -2.32 12.22
CA VAL A 300 10.38 -1.82 10.90
C VAL A 300 11.18 -0.53 11.06
N ARG A 301 10.72 0.39 11.92
CA ARG A 301 11.42 1.64 12.20
C ARG A 301 12.83 1.40 12.74
N GLU A 302 12.99 0.49 13.70
CA GLU A 302 14.28 0.21 14.35
C GLU A 302 15.32 -0.30 13.35
N VAL A 303 14.88 -1.00 12.31
CA VAL A 303 15.77 -1.46 11.23
C VAL A 303 16.01 -0.35 10.21
N LEU A 304 15.00 0.45 9.86
CA LEU A 304 15.17 1.59 8.96
C LEU A 304 16.14 2.62 9.51
N ILE A 305 16.16 2.91 10.80
CA ILE A 305 17.10 3.91 11.36
C ILE A 305 18.56 3.43 11.41
N GLN A 306 18.82 2.13 11.22
CA GLN A 306 20.19 1.58 11.18
C GLN A 306 20.87 1.82 9.83
N GLY A 307 20.11 2.13 8.78
CA GLY A 307 20.59 2.33 7.43
C GLY A 307 20.82 3.79 7.08
N GLN A 308 21.73 4.00 6.13
CA GLN A 308 21.88 5.26 5.40
C GLN A 308 21.14 5.18 4.07
N ILE A 309 21.14 4.00 3.45
CA ILE A 309 20.56 3.78 2.12
C ILE A 309 19.42 2.77 2.23
N PHE A 310 18.24 3.10 1.72
CA PHE A 310 17.15 2.13 1.61
C PHE A 310 17.02 1.68 0.17
N LEU A 311 17.11 0.37 -0.05
CA LEU A 311 17.06 -0.25 -1.37
C LEU A 311 15.74 -0.99 -1.53
N ASN A 312 14.97 -0.61 -2.55
CA ASN A 312 13.79 -1.34 -2.97
C ASN A 312 13.93 -1.82 -4.42
N THR A 313 13.86 -3.14 -4.58
CA THR A 313 13.98 -3.89 -5.84
C THR A 313 12.64 -4.33 -6.42
N SER A 314 11.53 -3.81 -5.90
CA SER A 314 10.20 -4.27 -6.32
C SER A 314 9.93 -4.00 -7.80
N LEU A 315 9.64 -5.07 -8.55
CA LEU A 315 9.33 -5.03 -9.98
C LEU A 315 7.96 -4.38 -10.23
N THR A 316 6.98 -4.74 -9.40
CA THR A 316 5.60 -4.23 -9.49
C THR A 316 5.08 -3.94 -8.09
N ASP A 317 4.62 -2.70 -7.88
CA ASP A 317 3.98 -2.28 -6.63
C ASP A 317 2.83 -1.31 -6.90
N ALA A 318 1.68 -1.55 -6.26
CA ALA A 318 0.53 -0.63 -6.33
C ALA A 318 0.84 0.68 -5.62
N PHE A 319 1.40 0.56 -4.42
CA PHE A 319 1.93 1.66 -3.62
C PHE A 319 2.92 1.08 -2.61
N CYS A 320 4.20 1.40 -2.75
CA CYS A 320 5.26 0.82 -1.93
C CYS A 320 5.34 1.54 -0.58
N MET A 321 4.64 1.01 0.43
CA MET A 321 4.61 1.60 1.78
C MET A 321 6.01 1.75 2.39
N SER A 322 6.90 0.79 2.17
CA SER A 322 8.26 0.82 2.72
C SER A 322 9.10 1.99 2.20
N ILE A 323 8.86 2.47 0.98
CA ILE A 323 9.50 3.70 0.45
C ILE A 323 9.00 4.91 1.25
N VAL A 324 7.70 5.00 1.54
CA VAL A 324 7.12 6.14 2.27
C VAL A 324 7.60 6.13 3.73
N GLU A 325 7.70 4.94 4.33
CA GLU A 325 8.25 4.73 5.68
C GLU A 325 9.72 5.16 5.75
N ALA A 326 10.54 4.73 4.78
CA ALA A 326 11.93 5.15 4.67
C ALA A 326 12.05 6.67 4.44
N ALA A 327 11.23 7.25 3.55
CA ALA A 327 11.24 8.70 3.33
C ALA A 327 10.90 9.49 4.60
N CYS A 328 9.97 9.01 5.43
CA CYS A 328 9.67 9.64 6.73
C CYS A 328 10.84 9.51 7.72
N CYS A 329 11.61 8.43 7.66
CA CYS A 329 12.85 8.24 8.42
C CYS A 329 14.02 9.12 7.94
N GLY A 330 13.81 10.07 7.03
CA GLY A 330 14.81 11.07 6.64
C GLY A 330 15.69 10.69 5.44
N TYR A 331 15.39 9.59 4.76
CA TYR A 331 16.11 9.16 3.55
C TYR A 331 15.79 10.07 2.35
N PHE A 332 16.79 10.39 1.52
CA PHE A 332 16.55 11.16 0.30
C PHE A 332 16.14 10.25 -0.86
N LEU A 333 15.07 10.64 -1.56
CA LEU A 333 14.53 9.88 -2.68
C LEU A 333 15.37 10.06 -3.95
N LYS A 334 15.97 8.98 -4.43
CA LYS A 334 16.58 8.93 -5.77
C LYS A 334 16.00 7.78 -6.60
N PHE A 335 15.56 8.12 -7.80
CA PHE A 335 14.90 7.20 -8.71
C PHE A 335 15.88 6.73 -9.78
N TYR A 336 16.06 5.41 -9.92
CA TYR A 336 16.85 4.83 -10.99
C TYR A 336 15.96 3.96 -11.86
N LYS A 337 15.85 4.32 -13.14
CA LYS A 337 15.21 3.46 -14.13
C LYS A 337 16.27 2.50 -14.65
N ILE A 338 16.16 1.22 -14.30
CA ILE A 338 17.12 0.20 -14.72
C ILE A 338 16.49 -0.59 -15.87
N LYS A 339 17.22 -0.69 -16.98
CA LYS A 339 16.86 -1.57 -18.09
C LYS A 339 17.53 -2.92 -17.83
N PHE A 340 16.73 -3.96 -17.59
CA PHE A 340 17.22 -5.34 -17.61
C PHE A 340 16.93 -5.97 -18.98
N TYR A 341 17.88 -6.78 -19.46
CA TYR A 341 17.69 -7.68 -20.58
C TYR A 341 17.34 -9.05 -20.00
N ASP A 342 16.10 -9.50 -20.21
CA ASP A 342 15.72 -10.89 -19.92
C ASP A 342 16.25 -11.81 -21.04
N GLN A 343 16.52 -13.09 -20.73
CA GLN A 343 17.03 -14.11 -21.68
C GLN A 343 16.13 -14.30 -22.91
N PHE A 344 14.92 -13.74 -22.90
CA PHE A 344 13.92 -13.80 -23.97
C PHE A 344 13.83 -12.52 -24.84
N ASN A 345 14.76 -11.56 -24.73
CA ASN A 345 14.74 -10.34 -25.56
C ASN A 345 13.42 -9.53 -25.47
N VAL A 346 12.76 -9.56 -24.31
CA VAL A 346 11.58 -8.74 -24.02
C VAL A 346 12.01 -7.51 -23.21
N PHE A 347 11.70 -6.32 -23.70
CA PHE A 347 11.95 -5.06 -22.97
C PHE A 347 11.06 -4.98 -21.73
N ILE A 348 11.61 -5.24 -20.55
CA ILE A 348 10.95 -4.92 -19.28
C ILE A 348 11.55 -3.61 -18.75
N TYR A 349 10.71 -2.57 -18.67
CA TYR A 349 11.09 -1.33 -18.00
C TYR A 349 10.94 -1.54 -16.49
N GLU A 350 12.05 -1.62 -15.76
CA GLU A 350 12.05 -1.85 -14.31
C GLU A 350 12.49 -0.58 -13.56
N TYR A 351 11.87 -0.31 -12.41
CA TYR A 351 12.22 0.81 -11.55
C TYR A 351 12.97 0.27 -10.33
N LEU A 352 14.25 0.64 -10.18
CA LEU A 352 15.00 0.41 -8.95
C LEU A 352 14.96 1.69 -8.12
N PHE A 353 14.53 1.56 -6.86
CA PHE A 353 14.47 2.69 -5.94
C PHE A 353 15.66 2.58 -5.00
N ILE A 354 16.58 3.55 -5.10
CA ILE A 354 17.70 3.69 -4.17
C ILE A 354 17.49 5.00 -3.42
N LEU A 355 17.11 4.92 -2.15
CA LEU A 355 17.07 6.09 -1.27
C LEU A 355 18.46 6.26 -0.65
N ILE A 356 19.07 7.43 -0.76
CA ILE A 356 20.44 7.73 -0.30
C ILE A 356 20.40 8.60 0.97
#